data_AF-A0A3D3LLJ0-F1
#
_entry.id   AF-A0A3D3LLJ0-F1
#
_cell.length_a   1.000
_cell.length_b   1.000
_cell.length_c   1.000
_cell.angle_alpha   90.00
_cell.angle_beta   90.00
_cell.angle_gamma   90.00
#
_symmetry.space_group_name_H-M   'P 1'
#
loop_
_entity.id
_entity.type
_entity.pdbx_description
1 polymer ?
#
loop_
_entity_poly.entity_id
_entity_poly.type
_entity_poly.pdbx_seq_one_letter_code
_entity_poly.pdbx_strand_id
1 'polypeptide(L)' 'DGNGRWAKTRGLTRPEGHLAGVDAIKRIVKAAVTRNLPILTLFAFSSENRFRPKAEV' A
#
# COMPACT_ATOMS: atom_id res chain seq x y z
N ASP A 1 -1.70 -3.48 4.00
CA ASP A 1 -0.52 -3.93 4.78
C ASP A 1 0.30 -4.94 3.95
N GLY A 2 1.52 -5.25 4.37
CA GLY A 2 2.33 -6.34 3.80
C GLY A 2 3.34 -5.92 2.73
N ASN A 3 3.28 -4.68 2.23
CA ASN A 3 4.17 -4.16 1.18
C ASN A 3 5.67 -4.40 1.46
N GLY A 4 6.12 -4.10 2.69
CA GLY A 4 7.51 -4.33 3.09
C GLY A 4 7.90 -5.82 3.17
N ARG A 5 6.99 -6.70 3.62
CA ARG A 5 7.22 -8.16 3.62
C ARG A 5 7.27 -8.70 2.19
N TRP A 6 6.35 -8.25 1.35
CA TRP A 6 6.28 -8.62 -0.07
C TRP A 6 7.58 -8.28 -0.81
N ALA A 7 8.12 -7.07 -0.59
CA ALA A 7 9.41 -6.66 -1.14
C ALA A 7 10.57 -7.52 -0.60
N LYS A 8 10.64 -7.72 0.71
CA LYS A 8 11.69 -8.52 1.36
C LYS A 8 11.76 -9.95 0.79
N THR A 9 10.62 -10.60 0.59
CA THR A 9 10.56 -11.96 0.02
C THR A 9 11.06 -12.05 -1.43
N ARG A 10 11.23 -10.90 -2.11
CA ARG A 10 11.66 -10.79 -3.51
C ARG A 10 13.04 -10.15 -3.65
N GLY A 11 13.74 -9.92 -2.54
CA GLY A 11 15.03 -9.22 -2.56
C GLY A 11 14.93 -7.73 -2.95
N LEU A 12 13.72 -7.15 -2.88
CA LEU A 12 13.46 -5.76 -3.24
C LEU A 12 13.51 -4.85 -2.00
N THR A 13 13.72 -3.56 -2.26
CA THR A 13 13.65 -2.51 -1.25
C THR A 13 12.21 -2.27 -0.80
N ARG A 14 12.03 -1.75 0.42
CA ARG A 14 10.69 -1.41 0.93
C ARG A 14 9.92 -0.41 0.05
N PRO A 15 10.52 0.68 -0.48
CA PRO A 15 9.86 1.59 -1.42
C PRO A 15 9.27 0.87 -2.65
N GLU A 16 9.97 -0.12 -3.22
CA GLU A 16 9.43 -0.92 -4.33
C GLU A 16 8.19 -1.72 -3.92
N GLY A 17 8.16 -2.21 -2.67
CA GLY A 17 6.96 -2.80 -2.10
C GLY A 17 5.80 -1.80 -1.97
N HIS A 18 6.09 -0.55 -1.62
CA HIS A 18 5.07 0.51 -1.57
C HIS A 18 4.53 0.84 -2.97
N LEU A 19 5.40 0.92 -3.99
CA LEU A 19 5.00 1.09 -5.39
C LEU A 19 4.09 -0.06 -5.86
N ALA A 20 4.43 -1.31 -5.55
CA ALA A 20 3.56 -2.45 -5.82
C ALA A 20 2.19 -2.33 -5.10
N GLY A 21 2.18 -1.76 -3.90
CA GLY A 21 0.97 -1.42 -3.17
C GLY A 21 0.09 -0.39 -3.89
N VAL A 22 0.68 0.61 -4.56
CA VAL A 22 -0.05 1.61 -5.37
C VAL A 22 -0.80 0.92 -6.52
N ASP A 23 -0.14 -0.01 -7.22
CA ASP A 23 -0.80 -0.74 -8.32
C ASP A 23 -1.90 -1.67 -7.83
N ALA A 24 -1.74 -2.27 -6.64
CA ALA A 24 -2.82 -3.01 -6.00
C ALA A 24 -4.02 -2.10 -5.68
N ILE A 25 -3.79 -0.89 -5.15
CA ILE A 25 -4.84 0.10 -4.88
C ILE A 25 -5.57 0.48 -6.16
N LYS A 26 -4.86 0.77 -7.26
CA LYS A 26 -5.50 1.11 -8.55
C LYS A 26 -6.48 0.03 -9.01
N ARG A 27 -6.10 -1.25 -8.87
CA ARG A 27 -7.00 -2.38 -9.21
C ARG A 27 -8.23 -2.42 -8.31
N ILE A 28 -8.07 -2.19 -7.01
CA ILE A 28 -9.17 -2.19 -6.03
C ILE A 28 -10.12 -1.02 -6.29
N VAL A 29 -9.59 0.19 -6.55
CA VAL A 29 -10.42 1.37 -6.88
C VAL A 29 -11.24 1.11 -8.14
N LYS A 30 -10.62 0.60 -9.20
CA LYS A 30 -11.34 0.23 -10.43
C LYS A 30 -12.44 -0.79 -10.13
N ALA A 31 -12.14 -1.81 -9.34
CA ALA A 31 -13.08 -2.85 -8.94
C ALA A 31 -14.25 -2.32 -8.08
N ALA A 32 -14.01 -1.30 -7.24
CA ALA A 32 -15.02 -0.64 -6.43
C ALA A 32 -15.98 0.20 -7.30
N VAL A 33 -15.44 0.95 -8.26
CA VAL A 33 -16.23 1.71 -9.23
C VAL A 33 -17.11 0.78 -10.06
N THR A 34 -16.54 -0.31 -10.61
CA THR A 34 -17.31 -1.30 -11.39
C THR A 34 -18.44 -1.95 -10.58
N ARG A 35 -18.31 -2.03 -9.26
CA ARG A 35 -19.32 -2.61 -8.35
C ARG A 35 -20.28 -1.59 -7.75
N ASN A 36 -20.21 -0.33 -8.18
CA ASN A 36 -21.01 0.77 -7.61
C ASN A 36 -20.91 0.86 -6.07
N LEU A 37 -19.71 0.61 -5.53
CA LEU A 37 -19.48 0.81 -4.10
C LEU A 37 -19.42 2.33 -3.82
N PRO A 38 -20.32 2.87 -2.97
CA PRO A 38 -20.40 4.31 -2.78
C PRO A 38 -19.25 4.87 -1.96
N ILE A 39 -18.63 4.05 -1.09
CA ILE A 39 -17.53 4.46 -0.20
C ILE A 39 -16.48 3.35 -0.16
N LEU A 40 -15.21 3.74 -0.31
CA LEU A 40 -14.04 2.89 -0.08
C LEU A 40 -13.04 3.67 0.78
N THR A 41 -12.77 3.18 2.00
CA THR A 41 -11.76 3.76 2.89
C THR A 41 -10.49 2.92 2.85
N LEU A 42 -9.35 3.55 2.54
CA LEU A 42 -8.06 2.89 2.45
C LEU A 42 -7.13 3.42 3.53
N PHE A 43 -6.50 2.51 4.28
CA PHE A 43 -5.55 2.89 5.32
C PHE A 43 -4.12 2.96 4.76
N ALA A 44 -3.69 4.16 4.39
CA ALA A 44 -2.40 4.40 3.74
C ALA A 44 -1.25 4.67 4.72
N PHE A 45 -1.54 5.36 5.83
CA PHE A 45 -0.54 5.74 6.83
C PHE A 45 -1.20 5.87 8.20
N SER A 46 -0.57 5.33 9.24
CA SER A 46 -1.03 5.46 10.63
C SER A 46 -0.21 6.48 11.41
N SER A 47 -0.73 6.92 12.57
CA SER A 47 0.01 7.76 13.51
C SER A 47 1.34 7.13 13.96
N GLU A 48 1.38 5.79 14.03
CA GLU A 48 2.51 4.97 14.43
C GLU A 48 3.53 4.77 13.30
N ASN A 49 3.14 4.95 12.03
CA ASN A 49 4.08 4.93 10.91
C ASN A 49 5.15 6.03 11.03
N ARG A 50 4.90 7.10 11.79
CA ARG A 50 5.89 8.17 12.08
C ARG A 50 7.13 7.68 12.83
N PHE A 51 7.05 6.53 13.49
CA PHE A 51 8.19 5.92 14.20
C PHE A 51 9.02 5.00 13.31
N ARG A 52 8.68 4.83 12.02
CA ARG A 52 9.50 4.06 11.09
C ARG A 52 10.78 4.82 10.74
N PRO A 53 11.83 4.12 10.27
CA PRO A 53 13.08 4.78 9.87
C PRO A 53 12.80 5.92 8.88
N LYS A 54 13.48 7.07 9.05
CA LYS A 54 13.30 8.24 8.16
C LYS A 54 13.53 7.95 6.68
N ALA A 55 14.27 6.89 6.35
CA ALA A 55 14.45 6.45 4.97
C ALA A 55 13.20 5.77 4.37
N GLU A 56 12.19 5.43 5.19
CA GLU A 56 10.94 4.78 4.80
C GLU A 56 9.73 5.75 4.85
N VAL A 57 9.88 6.95 5.42
CA VAL A 57 8.79 7.92 5.67
C VAL A 57 9.05 9.23 4.94
#